data_AF-A0A7Y8SYF1-F1
#
_entry.id   AF-A0A7Y8SYF1-F1
#
_cell.length_a   1.000
_cell.length_b   1.000
_cell.length_c   1.000
_cell.angle_alpha   90.00
_cell.angle_beta   90.00
_cell.angle_gamma   90.00
#
_symmetry.space_group_name_H-M   'P 1'
#
loop_
_entity.id
_entity.type
_entity.pdbx_description
1 polymer ?
#
loop_
_entity_poly.entity_id
_entity_poly.type
_entity_poly.pdbx_seq_one_letter_code
_entity_poly.pdbx_strand_id
1 'polypeptide(L)'
;MGVGGSIVVLAIAWWLSFIAVSSWGGRSQAEAGEVVPGSEPAAPENPFLFYKALAATFAALVIWGVLFAVIEFQLLTLDDIPFFPRPQ
;
A
#
# COMPACT_ATOMS: atom_id res chain seq x y z
N MET A 1 -11.04 -16.75 -6.76
CA MET A 1 -9.67 -16.69 -6.19
C MET A 1 -9.59 -17.54 -4.90
N GLY A 2 -8.50 -18.25 -4.59
CA GLY A 2 -8.40 -19.05 -3.35
C GLY A 2 -8.26 -18.21 -2.08
N VAL A 3 -8.76 -18.67 -0.92
CA VAL A 3 -8.72 -17.93 0.35
C VAL A 3 -7.29 -17.57 0.75
N GLY A 4 -6.35 -18.53 0.66
CA GLY A 4 -4.94 -18.28 0.94
C GLY A 4 -4.32 -17.23 0.02
N GLY A 5 -4.56 -17.33 -1.29
CA GLY A 5 -4.08 -16.34 -2.26
C GLY A 5 -4.65 -14.94 -2.02
N SER A 6 -5.91 -14.86 -1.61
CA SER A 6 -6.59 -13.58 -1.33
C SER A 6 -5.96 -12.85 -0.15
N ILE A 7 -5.59 -13.58 0.91
CA ILE A 7 -4.90 -13.03 2.09
C ILE A 7 -3.49 -12.56 1.71
N VAL A 8 -2.76 -13.34 0.92
CA VAL A 8 -1.40 -12.98 0.48
C VAL A 8 -1.41 -11.70 -0.35
N VAL A 9 -2.32 -11.59 -1.32
CA VAL A 9 -2.44 -10.37 -2.15
C VAL A 9 -2.82 -9.17 -1.29
N LEU A 10 -3.77 -9.33 -0.36
CA LEU A 10 -4.13 -8.26 0.57
C LEU A 10 -2.93 -7.81 1.41
N ALA A 11 -2.17 -8.76 1.97
CA ALA A 11 -1.00 -8.46 2.79
C ALA A 11 0.08 -7.72 2.00
N ILE A 12 0.39 -8.16 0.77
CA ILE A 12 1.36 -7.50 -0.10
C ILE A 12 0.88 -6.11 -0.52
N ALA A 13 -0.37 -5.99 -0.99
CA ALA A 13 -0.96 -4.72 -1.39
C ALA A 13 -0.99 -3.72 -0.21
N TRP A 14 -1.30 -4.20 0.99
CA TRP A 14 -1.27 -3.41 2.21
C TRP A 14 0.14 -2.94 2.56
N TRP A 15 1.13 -3.82 2.49
CA TRP A 15 2.52 -3.44 2.75
C TRP A 15 3.02 -2.40 1.73
N LEU A 16 2.77 -2.59 0.43
CA LEU A 16 3.18 -1.64 -0.59
C LEU A 16 2.50 -0.27 -0.40
N SER A 17 1.21 -0.26 -0.06
CA SER A 17 0.46 0.97 0.23
C SER A 17 0.99 1.68 1.47
N PHE A 18 1.35 0.94 2.52
CA PHE A 18 1.90 1.50 3.75
C PHE A 18 3.27 2.15 3.51
N ILE A 19 4.16 1.51 2.76
CA ILE A 19 5.46 2.10 2.40
C ILE A 19 5.26 3.38 1.58
N ALA A 20 4.35 3.37 0.60
CA ALA A 20 4.07 4.53 -0.23
C ALA A 20 3.52 5.71 0.59
N VAL A 21 2.57 5.47 1.49
CA VAL A 21 1.98 6.52 2.35
C VAL A 21 2.96 7.01 3.42
N SER A 22 3.87 6.16 3.90
CA SER A 22 4.88 6.57 4.88
C SER A 22 5.75 7.73 4.37
N SER A 23 6.09 7.72 3.08
CA SER A 23 6.85 8.79 2.42
C SER A 23 6.10 10.13 2.34
N TRP A 24 4.82 10.16 2.67
CA TRP A 24 3.99 11.36 2.56
C TRP A 24 4.12 12.22 3.81
N GLY A 25 4.73 13.39 3.66
CA GLY A 25 4.54 14.52 4.57
C GLY A 25 5.10 14.32 5.99
N GLY A 26 6.22 14.97 6.25
CA GLY A 26 6.69 15.30 7.59
C GLY A 26 7.49 16.58 7.50
N ARG A 27 7.03 17.66 8.16
CA ARG A 27 7.89 18.81 8.46
C ARG A 27 8.83 18.36 9.58
N SER A 28 10.13 18.51 9.38
CA SER A 28 11.10 18.21 10.42
C SER A 28 10.97 19.22 11.56
N GLN A 29 11.30 18.83 12.79
CA GLN A 29 11.32 19.78 13.92
C GLN A 29 12.27 20.97 13.64
N ALA A 30 13.35 20.75 12.88
CA ALA A 30 14.24 21.81 12.43
C ALA A 30 13.54 22.85 11.54
N GLU A 31 12.60 22.44 10.68
CA GLU A 31 11.79 23.36 9.87
C GLU A 31 10.63 24.01 10.65
N ALA A 32 10.23 23.42 11.78
CA ALA A 32 9.18 23.92 12.65
C ALA A 32 9.65 25.03 13.61
N GLY A 33 10.95 25.12 13.89
CA GLY A 33 11.54 26.13 14.77
C GLY A 33 11.48 25.80 16.26
N GLU A 34 10.74 24.76 16.65
CA GLU A 34 10.76 24.17 18.00
C GLU A 34 11.40 22.78 17.94
N VAL A 35 12.67 22.70 18.35
CA VAL A 35 13.38 21.43 18.53
C VAL A 35 13.36 21.08 20.01
N VAL A 36 12.72 19.96 20.37
CA VAL A 36 12.70 19.47 21.75
C VAL A 36 14.13 19.01 22.14
N PRO A 37 14.71 19.48 23.26
CA PRO A 37 16.04 19.06 23.68
C PRO A 37 16.13 17.55 23.87
N GLY A 38 17.03 16.89 23.15
CA GLY A 38 17.19 15.43 23.14
C GLY A 38 16.42 14.69 22.03
N SER A 39 15.66 15.39 21.19
CA SER A 39 15.02 14.86 19.98
C SER A 39 15.93 15.05 18.75
N GLU A 40 15.87 14.12 17.79
CA GLU A 40 16.54 14.26 16.50
C GLU A 40 15.91 15.45 15.73
N PRO A 41 16.69 16.44 15.26
CA PRO A 41 16.14 17.63 14.55
C PRO A 41 15.39 17.27 13.26
N ALA A 42 15.75 16.14 12.64
CA ALA A 42 15.12 15.61 11.44
C ALA A 42 13.81 14.84 11.72
N ALA A 43 13.48 14.57 13.00
CA ALA A 43 12.27 13.86 13.35
C ALA A 43 11.04 14.69 12.93
N PRO A 44 9.98 14.05 12.40
CA PRO A 44 8.73 14.74 12.09
C PRO A 44 8.13 15.34 13.36
N GLU A 45 7.70 16.59 13.31
CA GLU A 45 7.04 17.29 14.42
C GLU A 45 5.74 16.58 14.85
N ASN A 46 4.95 16.14 13.87
CA ASN A 46 3.74 15.36 14.10
C ASN A 46 3.71 14.15 13.14
N PRO A 47 3.90 12.93 13.65
CA PRO A 47 4.06 11.77 12.78
C PRO A 47 2.72 11.27 12.18
N PHE A 48 1.57 11.79 12.59
CA PHE A 48 0.22 11.49 12.05
C PHE A 48 0.00 10.01 11.68
N LEU A 49 0.59 9.08 12.44
CA LEU A 49 0.72 7.67 12.06
C LEU A 49 -0.64 6.99 11.85
N PHE A 50 -1.63 7.39 12.64
CA PHE A 50 -2.99 6.87 12.54
C PHE A 50 -3.64 7.20 11.19
N TYR A 51 -3.52 8.45 10.72
CA TYR A 51 -4.07 8.88 9.43
C TYR A 51 -3.35 8.22 8.26
N LYS A 52 -2.02 8.06 8.38
CA LYS A 52 -1.20 7.35 7.39
C LYS A 52 -1.57 5.88 7.31
N ALA A 53 -1.80 5.21 8.44
CA ALA A 53 -2.24 3.82 8.48
C ALA A 53 -3.65 3.64 7.87
N LEU A 54 -4.57 4.58 8.14
CA LEU A 54 -5.91 4.56 7.57
C LEU A 54 -5.89 4.72 6.03
N ALA A 55 -5.10 5.67 5.53
CA ALA A 55 -4.91 5.90 4.10
C ALA A 55 -4.29 4.69 3.40
N ALA A 56 -3.26 4.07 4.01
CA ALA A 56 -2.65 2.84 3.50
C ALA A 56 -3.66 1.69 3.43
N THR A 57 -4.53 1.56 4.44
CA THR A 57 -5.55 0.51 4.50
C THR A 57 -6.62 0.72 3.43
N PHE A 58 -7.08 1.95 3.23
CA PHE A 58 -8.03 2.27 2.17
C PHE A 58 -7.46 1.98 0.77
N ALA A 59 -6.23 2.42 0.50
CA ALA A 59 -5.55 2.13 -0.77
C ALA A 59 -5.40 0.62 -1.01
N ALA A 60 -4.99 -0.13 0.02
CA ALA A 60 -4.84 -1.57 -0.04
C ALA A 60 -6.16 -2.29 -0.36
N LEU A 61 -7.26 -1.88 0.28
CA LEU A 61 -8.59 -2.44 0.04
C LEU A 61 -9.08 -2.16 -1.38
N VAL A 62 -8.83 -0.96 -1.90
CA VAL A 62 -9.18 -0.61 -3.28
C VAL A 62 -8.40 -1.50 -4.27
N ILE A 63 -7.08 -1.60 -4.11
CA ILE A 63 -6.23 -2.43 -4.97
C ILE A 63 -6.66 -3.91 -4.90
N TRP A 64 -6.85 -4.43 -3.70
CA TRP A 64 -7.30 -5.80 -3.50
C TRP A 64 -8.68 -6.06 -4.10
N GLY A 65 -9.63 -5.14 -3.91
CA GLY A 65 -10.98 -5.26 -4.47
C GLY A 65 -10.98 -5.27 -6.00
N VAL A 66 -10.15 -4.43 -6.63
CA VAL A 66 -9.96 -4.43 -8.08
C VAL A 66 -9.36 -5.75 -8.56
N LEU A 67 -8.28 -6.23 -7.93
CA LEU A 67 -7.65 -7.50 -8.29
C LEU A 67 -8.61 -8.68 -8.12
N PHE A 68 -9.35 -8.71 -7.02
CA PHE A 68 -10.36 -9.74 -6.76
C PHE A 68 -11.43 -9.73 -7.84
N ALA A 69 -11.97 -8.55 -8.21
CA ALA A 69 -12.98 -8.44 -9.26
C ALA A 69 -12.43 -8.91 -10.62
N VAL A 70 -11.23 -8.48 -11.01
CA VAL A 70 -10.61 -8.90 -12.29
C VAL A 70 -10.45 -10.42 -12.36
N ILE A 71 -9.99 -11.05 -11.28
CA ILE A 71 -9.76 -12.49 -11.21
C ILE A 71 -11.09 -13.26 -11.18
N GLU A 72 -12.06 -12.83 -10.36
CA GLU A 72 -13.31 -13.57 -10.15
C GLU A 72 -14.24 -13.48 -11.36
N PHE A 73 -14.33 -12.31 -11.98
CA PHE A 73 -15.13 -12.11 -13.19
C PHE A 73 -14.39 -12.52 -14.48
N GLN A 74 -13.16 -13.05 -14.38
CA GLN A 74 -12.33 -13.47 -15.52
C GLN A 74 -12.21 -12.39 -16.60
N LEU A 75 -12.10 -11.11 -16.21
CA LEU A 75 -11.98 -9.99 -17.16
C LEU A 75 -10.68 -10.05 -17.98
N LEU A 76 -9.66 -10.70 -17.44
CA LEU A 76 -8.37 -10.94 -18.07
C LEU A 76 -7.97 -12.37 -17.75
N THR A 77 -7.90 -13.21 -18.78
CA THR A 77 -7.44 -14.60 -18.66
C THR A 77 -6.00 -14.69 -19.14
N LEU A 78 -5.23 -15.66 -18.63
CA LEU A 78 -3.86 -15.91 -19.08
C LEU A 78 -3.78 -16.21 -20.59
N ASP A 79 -4.90 -16.61 -21.20
CA ASP A 79 -5.06 -16.88 -22.63
C ASP A 79 -5.10 -15.61 -23.49
N ASP A 80 -5.39 -14.45 -22.91
CA ASP A 80 -5.36 -13.15 -23.60
C ASP A 80 -3.93 -12.63 -23.79
N ILE A 81 -2.97 -13.28 -23.13
CA ILE A 81 -1.57 -12.88 -23.14
C ILE A 81 -0.88 -13.56 -24.35
N PRO A 82 -0.45 -12.80 -25.37
CA PRO A 82 0.02 -13.37 -26.64
C PRO A 82 1.32 -14.19 -26.52
N PHE A 83 2.02 -14.14 -25.38
CA PHE A 83 3.27 -14.86 -25.16
C PHE A 83 3.14 -16.18 -24.38
N PHE A 84 1.96 -16.50 -23.81
CA PHE A 84 1.79 -17.74 -23.03
C PHE A 84 1.45 -18.94 -23.95
N PRO A 85 2.18 -20.07 -23.85
CA PRO A 85 1.85 -21.29 -24.58
C PRO A 85 0.56 -21.90 -24.04
N ARG A 86 -0.38 -22.19 -24.95
CA ARG A 86 -1.70 -22.72 -24.61
C ARG A 86 -1.56 -24.18 -24.14
N PRO A 87 -2.16 -24.56 -23.00
CA PRO A 87 -2.24 -25.97 -22.63
C PRO A 87 -3.09 -26.69 -23.70
N GLN A 88 -2.53 -27.77 -24.26
CA GLN A 88 -3.16 -28.65 -25.25
C GLN A 88 -4.14 -29.57 -24.54
#